data_AF-A0A7T7VR38-F1
#
_entry.id   AF-A0A7T7VR38-F1
#
_cell.length_a   1.000
_cell.length_b   1.000
_cell.length_c   1.000
_cell.angle_alpha   90.00
_cell.angle_beta   90.00
_cell.angle_gamma   90.00
#
_symmetry.space_group_name_H-M   'P 1'
#
loop_
_entity.id
_entity.type
_entity.pdbx_description
1 polymer ?
#
loop_
_entity_poly.entity_id
_entity_poly.type
_entity_poly.pdbx_seq_one_letter_code
_entity_poly.pdbx_strand_id
1 'polypeptide(L)'
;MSAIEWLTSGLLVATVIYAGLTYWLAQTTAKQVWENNRAILIATLSLHQGGNMIHLVIKNIGRGPARQCRLTVDSDVHSTFGGKTLRETVAFKRTIEALPIDFEWHYGLGQPHLWLGSDDRENFPLLFNVTVEYESGGKLITDCFAIDLEALLQGPSNRDDGSRFFFDMPQKYERQSNALNSGINRIAKSLNALQLDKKPVPFRSWSKTFRRSSSRHRR
;
A
#
# COMPACT_ATOMS: atom_id res chain seq x y z
N MET A 1 -9.42 -11.54 -53.19
CA MET A 1 -9.82 -10.99 -51.88
C MET A 1 -10.16 -9.53 -52.07
N SER A 2 -11.38 -9.14 -51.71
CA SER A 2 -11.88 -7.78 -51.91
C SER A 2 -11.28 -6.82 -50.87
N ALA A 3 -11.12 -5.54 -51.19
CA ALA A 3 -10.58 -4.53 -50.26
C ALA A 3 -11.37 -4.43 -48.94
N ILE A 4 -12.64 -4.85 -48.96
CA ILE A 4 -13.54 -4.89 -47.81
C ILE A 4 -13.15 -5.99 -46.81
N GLU A 5 -12.70 -7.16 -47.28
CA GLU A 5 -12.25 -8.27 -46.43
C GLU A 5 -10.99 -7.90 -45.64
N TRP A 6 -10.09 -7.11 -46.25
CA TRP A 6 -8.89 -6.61 -45.59
C TRP A 6 -9.21 -5.57 -44.51
N LEU A 7 -10.13 -4.65 -44.79
CA LEU A 7 -10.58 -3.64 -43.83
C LEU A 7 -11.31 -4.27 -42.63
N THR A 8 -12.20 -5.23 -42.90
CA THR A 8 -12.94 -5.95 -41.84
C THR A 8 -12.02 -6.82 -40.99
N SER A 9 -11.06 -7.52 -41.60
CA SER A 9 -10.05 -8.28 -40.85
C SER A 9 -9.17 -7.38 -39.99
N GLY A 10 -8.74 -6.22 -40.52
CA GLY A 10 -7.97 -5.23 -39.75
C GLY A 10 -8.75 -4.67 -38.56
N LEU A 11 -10.04 -4.39 -38.74
CA LEU A 11 -10.93 -3.93 -37.67
C LEU A 11 -11.11 -5.00 -36.59
N LEU A 12 -11.26 -6.26 -36.98
CA LEU A 12 -11.42 -7.38 -36.05
C LEU A 12 -10.16 -7.57 -35.20
N VAL A 13 -8.98 -7.52 -35.81
CA VAL A 13 -7.69 -7.59 -35.08
C VAL A 13 -7.54 -6.41 -34.11
N ALA A 14 -7.85 -5.18 -34.54
CA ALA A 14 -7.80 -4.01 -33.68
C ALA A 14 -8.75 -4.13 -32.47
N THR A 15 -9.94 -4.70 -32.69
CA THR A 15 -10.95 -4.91 -31.64
C THR A 15 -10.46 -5.95 -30.62
N VAL A 16 -9.85 -7.05 -31.07
CA VAL A 16 -9.28 -8.08 -30.18
C VAL A 16 -8.15 -7.50 -29.34
N ILE A 17 -7.25 -6.71 -29.94
CA ILE A 17 -6.16 -6.04 -29.21
C ILE A 17 -6.72 -5.07 -28.18
N TYR A 18 -7.72 -4.26 -28.55
CA TYR A 18 -8.36 -3.32 -27.65
C TYR A 18 -9.03 -4.02 -26.46
N ALA A 19 -9.74 -5.13 -26.71
CA ALA A 19 -10.36 -5.93 -25.65
C ALA A 19 -9.29 -6.51 -24.69
N GLY A 20 -8.17 -7.01 -25.23
CA GLY A 20 -7.06 -7.53 -24.43
C GLY A 20 -6.41 -6.46 -23.53
N LEU A 21 -6.15 -5.27 -24.07
CA LEU A 21 -5.60 -4.15 -23.30
C LEU A 21 -6.58 -3.66 -22.22
N THR A 22 -7.86 -3.58 -22.56
CA THR A 22 -8.91 -3.16 -21.61
C THR A 22 -9.05 -4.16 -20.47
N TYR A 23 -9.01 -5.46 -20.77
CA TYR A 23 -9.04 -6.51 -19.74
C TYR A 23 -7.83 -6.40 -18.80
N TRP A 24 -6.63 -6.19 -19.35
CA TRP A 24 -5.42 -6.01 -18.53
C TRP A 24 -5.50 -4.77 -17.63
N LEU A 25 -6.01 -3.65 -18.16
CA LEU A 25 -6.22 -2.42 -17.38
C LEU A 25 -7.29 -2.61 -16.29
N ALA A 26 -8.38 -3.30 -16.59
CA ALA A 26 -9.42 -3.61 -15.60
C ALA A 26 -8.84 -4.46 -14.46
N GLN A 27 -7.96 -5.42 -14.77
CA GLN A 27 -7.35 -6.26 -13.75
C GLN A 27 -6.34 -5.53 -12.87
N THR A 28 -5.56 -4.59 -13.43
CA THR A 28 -4.60 -3.78 -12.66
C THR A 28 -5.32 -2.76 -11.78
N THR A 29 -6.35 -2.09 -12.32
CA THR A 29 -7.18 -1.15 -11.56
C THR A 29 -7.95 -1.83 -10.44
N ALA A 30 -8.51 -3.02 -10.66
CA ALA A 30 -9.18 -3.79 -9.60
C ALA A 30 -8.25 -4.09 -8.41
N LYS A 31 -6.98 -4.43 -8.67
CA LYS A 31 -5.96 -4.62 -7.63
C LYS A 31 -5.64 -3.33 -6.89
N GLN A 32 -5.51 -2.21 -7.62
CA GLN A 32 -5.25 -0.91 -6.99
C GLN A 32 -6.41 -0.43 -6.12
N VAL A 33 -7.65 -0.60 -6.59
CA VAL A 33 -8.85 -0.26 -5.83
C VAL A 33 -8.92 -1.12 -4.57
N TRP A 34 -8.61 -2.40 -4.67
CA TRP A 34 -8.53 -3.30 -3.53
C TRP A 34 -7.51 -2.84 -2.49
N GLU A 35 -6.26 -2.60 -2.90
CA GLU A 35 -5.20 -2.16 -1.99
C GLU A 35 -5.51 -0.80 -1.35
N ASN A 36 -6.15 0.11 -2.08
CA ASN A 36 -6.52 1.41 -1.52
C ASN A 36 -7.71 1.35 -0.55
N ASN A 37 -8.64 0.43 -0.75
CA ASN A 37 -9.88 0.37 0.04
C ASN A 37 -9.85 -0.67 1.16
N ARG A 38 -8.76 -1.44 1.29
CA ARG A 38 -8.66 -2.44 2.35
C ARG A 38 -8.60 -1.80 3.73
N ALA A 39 -9.09 -2.55 4.70
CA ALA A 39 -8.84 -2.29 6.11
C ALA A 39 -7.37 -2.59 6.42
N ILE A 40 -6.81 -1.84 7.36
CA ILE A 40 -5.43 -2.01 7.82
C ILE A 40 -5.49 -1.83 9.34
N LEU A 41 -5.40 -2.94 10.06
CA LEU A 41 -5.37 -2.92 11.52
C LEU A 41 -3.92 -2.81 11.99
N ILE A 42 -3.70 -1.97 13.00
CA ILE A 42 -2.39 -1.80 13.63
C ILE A 42 -2.55 -1.88 15.14
N ALA A 43 -1.70 -2.69 15.77
CA ALA A 43 -1.53 -2.74 17.22
C ALA A 43 -0.27 -1.96 17.60
N THR A 44 -0.42 -0.96 18.47
CA THR A 44 0.67 -0.09 18.95
C THR A 44 0.48 0.22 20.43
N LEU A 45 1.56 0.62 21.11
CA LEU A 45 1.45 1.16 22.45
C LEU A 45 1.31 2.68 22.41
N SER A 46 0.54 3.21 23.36
CA SER A 46 0.48 4.65 23.62
C SER A 46 0.58 4.91 25.12
N LEU A 47 1.21 6.03 25.47
CA LEU A 47 1.20 6.54 26.83
C LEU A 47 0.04 7.52 26.96
N HIS A 48 -0.78 7.33 27.98
CA HIS A 48 -1.91 8.19 28.29
C HIS A 48 -1.70 8.87 29.65
N GLN A 49 -2.44 9.96 29.88
CA GLN A 49 -2.40 10.72 31.15
C GLN A 49 -0.99 11.19 31.55
N GLY A 50 -0.28 11.87 30.64
CA GLY A 50 1.01 12.48 30.92
C GLY A 50 2.18 11.49 31.12
N GLY A 51 1.99 10.22 30.73
CA GLY A 51 2.97 9.16 30.86
C GLY A 51 2.68 8.16 31.98
N ASN A 52 1.57 8.31 32.69
CA ASN A 52 1.29 7.47 33.87
C ASN A 52 0.56 6.17 33.54
N MET A 53 0.05 6.00 32.31
CA MET A 53 -0.67 4.79 31.92
C MET A 53 -0.25 4.31 30.53
N ILE A 54 0.10 3.04 30.42
CA ILE A 54 0.39 2.38 29.14
C ILE A 54 -0.92 1.78 28.60
N HIS A 55 -1.26 2.11 27.36
CA HIS A 55 -2.37 1.53 26.63
C HIS A 55 -1.87 0.74 25.44
N LEU A 56 -2.38 -0.48 25.26
CA LEU A 56 -2.37 -1.15 23.96
C LEU A 56 -3.51 -0.57 23.13
N VAL A 57 -3.17 -0.02 21.97
CA VAL A 57 -4.11 0.59 21.03
C VAL A 57 -4.17 -0.25 19.78
N ILE A 58 -5.36 -0.72 19.44
CA ILE A 58 -5.64 -1.41 18.18
C ILE A 58 -6.53 -0.49 17.36
N LYS A 59 -6.06 -0.07 16.20
CA LYS A 59 -6.80 0.87 15.36
C LYS A 59 -6.87 0.43 13.91
N ASN A 60 -7.96 0.80 13.25
CA ASN A 60 -8.10 0.66 11.81
C ASN A 60 -7.68 1.95 11.11
N ILE A 61 -6.52 1.94 10.48
CA ILE A 61 -6.04 3.05 9.64
C ILE A 61 -6.34 2.85 8.16
N GLY A 62 -7.02 1.76 7.81
CA GLY A 62 -7.42 1.49 6.43
C GLY A 62 -8.62 2.32 6.01
N ARG A 63 -8.95 2.26 4.72
CA ARG A 63 -10.12 2.98 4.17
C ARG A 63 -11.40 2.13 4.12
N GLY A 64 -11.32 0.90 4.62
CA GLY A 64 -12.43 -0.03 4.68
C GLY A 64 -12.64 -0.57 6.10
N PRO A 65 -13.84 -1.08 6.40
CA PRO A 65 -14.10 -1.75 7.68
C PRO A 65 -13.36 -3.09 7.72
N ALA A 66 -12.74 -3.40 8.85
CA ALA A 66 -12.25 -4.74 9.14
C ALA A 66 -13.42 -5.57 9.67
N ARG A 67 -13.66 -6.77 9.16
CA ARG A 67 -14.74 -7.65 9.61
C ARG A 67 -14.19 -8.88 10.30
N GLN A 68 -15.00 -9.50 11.15
CA GLN A 68 -14.66 -10.74 11.85
C GLN A 68 -13.29 -10.68 12.52
N CYS A 69 -12.99 -9.57 13.20
CA CYS A 69 -11.67 -9.34 13.77
C CYS A 69 -11.47 -10.24 14.99
N ARG A 70 -10.39 -11.03 14.98
CA ARG A 70 -9.96 -11.87 16.09
C ARG A 70 -8.58 -11.38 16.54
N LEU A 71 -8.47 -11.14 17.84
CA LEU A 71 -7.25 -10.69 18.47
C LEU A 71 -6.67 -11.83 19.29
N THR A 72 -5.38 -12.07 19.13
CA THR A 72 -4.64 -13.07 19.91
C THR A 72 -3.33 -12.47 20.38
N VAL A 73 -2.85 -12.96 21.51
CA VAL A 73 -1.58 -12.60 22.11
C VAL A 73 -0.86 -13.89 22.52
N ASP A 74 0.44 -13.92 22.30
CA ASP A 74 1.29 -15.06 22.61
C ASP A 74 1.52 -15.25 24.12
N SER A 75 1.62 -14.16 24.86
CA SER A 75 2.03 -14.12 26.27
C SER A 75 0.88 -13.79 27.22
N ASP A 76 0.93 -14.26 28.47
CA ASP A 76 -0.12 -13.94 29.46
C ASP A 76 0.13 -12.58 30.10
N VAL A 77 -0.18 -11.55 29.32
CA VAL A 77 0.05 -10.15 29.67
C VAL A 77 -1.03 -9.68 30.65
N HIS A 78 -0.67 -9.43 31.91
CA HIS A 78 -1.61 -9.00 32.94
C HIS A 78 -1.87 -7.49 32.90
N SER A 79 -3.13 -7.09 32.97
CA SER A 79 -3.47 -5.69 33.24
C SER A 79 -3.44 -5.42 34.73
N THR A 80 -2.79 -4.33 35.12
CA THR A 80 -2.86 -3.82 36.49
C THR A 80 -4.29 -3.40 36.87
N PHE A 81 -5.13 -3.07 35.87
CA PHE A 81 -6.52 -2.70 36.09
C PHE A 81 -7.42 -3.93 36.06
N GLY A 82 -7.73 -4.45 37.24
CA GLY A 82 -8.72 -5.52 37.43
C GLY A 82 -8.18 -6.95 37.40
N GLY A 83 -6.85 -7.14 37.36
CA GLY A 83 -6.19 -8.43 37.59
C GLY A 83 -6.49 -9.49 36.53
N LYS A 84 -6.91 -9.08 35.33
CA LYS A 84 -7.19 -9.98 34.21
C LYS A 84 -6.07 -9.91 33.18
N THR A 85 -5.77 -11.04 32.58
CA THR A 85 -4.90 -11.11 31.40
C THR A 85 -5.57 -10.53 30.17
N LEU A 86 -4.78 -9.99 29.25
CA LEU A 86 -5.23 -9.52 27.93
C LEU A 86 -6.09 -10.58 27.22
N ARG A 87 -5.69 -11.84 27.30
CA ARG A 87 -6.42 -12.98 26.72
C ARG A 87 -7.81 -13.16 27.32
N GLU A 88 -8.03 -12.74 28.56
CA GLU A 88 -9.32 -12.86 29.23
C GLU A 88 -10.34 -11.78 28.89
N THR A 89 -9.89 -10.74 28.19
CA THR A 89 -10.71 -9.59 27.85
C THR A 89 -11.68 -9.91 26.72
N VAL A 90 -12.78 -9.16 26.65
CA VAL A 90 -13.86 -9.41 25.68
C VAL A 90 -13.34 -9.34 24.24
N ALA A 91 -12.43 -8.40 23.96
CA ALA A 91 -11.83 -8.19 22.64
C ALA A 91 -11.00 -9.38 22.14
N PHE A 92 -10.35 -10.09 23.07
CA PHE A 92 -9.48 -11.24 22.76
C PHE A 92 -10.22 -12.58 22.88
N LYS A 93 -11.32 -12.64 23.64
CA LYS A 93 -12.18 -13.83 23.74
C LYS A 93 -13.15 -13.99 22.59
N ARG A 94 -13.67 -12.88 22.06
CA ARG A 94 -14.74 -12.89 21.07
C ARG A 94 -14.24 -12.31 19.76
N THR A 95 -14.72 -12.89 18.67
CA THR A 95 -14.60 -12.28 17.36
C THR A 95 -15.47 -11.03 17.31
N ILE A 96 -14.89 -9.92 16.91
CA ILE A 96 -15.55 -8.64 16.75
C ILE A 96 -16.15 -8.62 15.35
N GLU A 97 -17.44 -8.36 15.23
CA GLU A 97 -18.12 -8.45 13.93
C GLU A 97 -17.55 -7.46 12.91
N ALA A 98 -17.32 -6.21 13.34
CA ALA A 98 -16.69 -5.20 12.51
C ALA A 98 -15.97 -4.14 13.34
N LEU A 99 -14.80 -3.73 12.87
CA LEU A 99 -14.07 -2.55 13.31
C LEU A 99 -14.19 -1.44 12.24
N PRO A 100 -14.91 -0.34 12.51
CA PRO A 100 -15.05 0.77 11.57
C PRO A 100 -13.72 1.44 11.22
N ILE A 101 -13.75 2.29 10.20
CA ILE A 101 -12.63 3.17 9.82
C ILE A 101 -12.37 4.16 10.95
N ASP A 102 -11.10 4.44 11.23
CA ASP A 102 -10.63 5.36 12.28
C ASP A 102 -11.08 5.00 13.71
N PHE A 103 -11.65 3.81 13.90
CA PHE A 103 -11.99 3.33 15.23
C PHE A 103 -10.74 2.83 15.95
N GLU A 104 -10.58 3.27 17.19
CA GLU A 104 -9.47 2.90 18.07
C GLU A 104 -10.01 2.18 19.30
N TRP A 105 -9.41 1.03 19.60
CA TRP A 105 -9.64 0.31 20.84
C TRP A 105 -8.44 0.50 21.76
N HIS A 106 -8.68 1.08 22.92
CA HIS A 106 -7.68 1.23 23.97
C HIS A 106 -7.87 0.16 25.04
N TYR A 107 -6.78 -0.52 25.37
CA TYR A 107 -6.71 -1.45 26.49
C TYR A 107 -5.63 -0.98 27.47
N GLY A 108 -6.04 -0.64 28.69
CA GLY A 108 -5.12 -0.20 29.74
C GLY A 108 -4.29 -1.36 30.27
N LEU A 109 -2.97 -1.28 30.09
CA LEU A 109 -2.01 -2.25 30.59
C LEU A 109 -1.60 -1.96 32.04
N GLY A 110 -1.53 -0.68 32.41
CA GLY A 110 -1.17 -0.27 33.77
C GLY A 110 -0.15 0.86 33.81
N GLN A 111 0.47 1.05 34.97
CA GLN A 111 1.45 2.12 35.20
C GLN A 111 2.85 1.66 34.80
N PRO A 112 3.64 2.46 34.06
CA PRO A 112 4.95 2.04 33.56
C PRO A 112 5.95 1.51 34.59
N HIS A 113 5.98 2.10 35.78
CA HIS A 113 6.94 1.73 36.81
C HIS A 113 6.72 0.30 37.33
N LEU A 114 5.48 -0.21 37.27
CA LEU A 114 5.18 -1.58 37.64
C LEU A 114 5.79 -2.56 36.64
N TRP A 115 5.74 -2.24 35.35
CA TRP A 115 6.25 -3.09 34.27
C TRP A 115 7.79 -3.09 34.20
N LEU A 116 8.42 -1.96 34.49
CA LEU A 116 9.88 -1.86 34.57
C LEU A 116 10.43 -2.46 35.86
N GLY A 117 9.75 -2.22 36.99
CA GLY A 117 10.21 -2.61 38.32
C GLY A 117 9.78 -4.00 38.78
N SER A 118 8.90 -4.69 38.04
CA SER A 118 8.53 -6.07 38.36
C SER A 118 9.61 -7.06 37.90
N ASP A 119 10.09 -7.89 38.82
CA ASP A 119 10.91 -9.07 38.49
C ASP A 119 10.07 -10.21 37.88
N ASP A 120 8.74 -10.13 38.00
CA ASP A 120 7.79 -11.11 37.47
C ASP A 120 7.56 -10.92 35.96
N ARG A 121 8.49 -11.46 35.17
CA ARG A 121 8.47 -11.40 33.70
C ARG A 121 7.50 -12.39 33.06
N GLU A 122 6.99 -13.37 33.81
CA GLU A 122 5.97 -14.29 33.30
C GLU A 122 4.63 -13.56 33.14
N ASN A 123 4.25 -12.74 34.13
CA ASN A 123 2.99 -11.99 34.11
C ASN A 123 3.10 -10.62 33.43
N PHE A 124 4.30 -10.01 33.42
CA PHE A 124 4.58 -8.71 32.82
C PHE A 124 5.73 -8.78 31.80
N PRO A 125 5.53 -9.45 30.65
CA PRO A 125 6.54 -9.53 29.62
C PRO A 125 6.73 -8.14 28.97
N LEU A 126 7.99 -7.74 28.79
CA LEU A 126 8.34 -6.48 28.10
C LEU A 126 8.18 -6.60 26.57
N LEU A 127 8.28 -7.82 26.06
CA LEU A 127 8.20 -8.17 24.65
C LEU A 127 7.09 -9.20 24.48
N PHE A 128 6.10 -8.90 23.63
CA PHE A 128 5.05 -9.85 23.29
C PHE A 128 4.49 -9.56 21.89
N ASN A 129 3.87 -10.55 21.27
CA ASN A 129 3.24 -10.37 19.98
C ASN A 129 1.71 -10.26 20.10
N VAL A 130 1.16 -9.30 19.36
CA VAL A 130 -0.28 -9.19 19.13
C VAL A 130 -0.54 -9.60 17.70
N THR A 131 -1.31 -10.67 17.51
CA THR A 131 -1.74 -11.12 16.19
C THR A 131 -3.21 -10.74 15.99
N VAL A 132 -3.47 -10.10 14.87
CA VAL A 132 -4.78 -9.59 14.47
C VAL A 132 -5.19 -10.30 13.18
N GLU A 133 -6.26 -11.07 13.25
CA GLU A 133 -6.87 -11.73 12.09
C GLU A 133 -8.17 -11.01 11.74
N TYR A 134 -8.37 -10.67 10.47
CA TYR A 134 -9.58 -9.96 10.04
C TYR A 134 -9.87 -10.21 8.56
N GLU A 135 -11.13 -10.01 8.19
CA GLU A 135 -11.56 -10.04 6.81
C GLU A 135 -11.65 -8.61 6.26
N SER A 136 -11.10 -8.37 5.08
CA SER A 136 -11.33 -7.15 4.32
C SER A 136 -11.72 -7.48 2.90
N GLY A 137 -12.88 -6.97 2.47
CA GLY A 137 -13.44 -7.15 1.12
C GLY A 137 -13.66 -8.59 0.66
N GLY A 138 -13.71 -9.59 1.55
CA GLY A 138 -13.78 -11.01 1.17
C GLY A 138 -12.45 -11.77 1.24
N LYS A 139 -11.35 -11.16 1.71
CA LYS A 139 -10.09 -11.87 1.98
C LYS A 139 -9.74 -11.83 3.45
N LEU A 140 -9.27 -12.97 3.96
CA LEU A 140 -8.69 -13.07 5.30
C LEU A 140 -7.26 -12.51 5.29
N ILE A 141 -6.96 -11.64 6.25
CA ILE A 141 -5.67 -11.00 6.47
C ILE A 141 -5.25 -11.29 7.90
N THR A 142 -3.99 -11.65 8.09
CA THR A 142 -3.38 -11.90 9.40
C THR A 142 -2.14 -11.03 9.54
N ASP A 143 -2.19 -10.10 10.48
CA ASP A 143 -1.07 -9.21 10.79
C ASP A 143 -0.53 -9.53 12.19
N CYS A 144 0.79 -9.53 12.35
CA CYS A 144 1.45 -9.79 13.62
C CYS A 144 2.33 -8.61 14.00
N PHE A 145 2.15 -8.10 15.21
CA PHE A 145 2.84 -6.93 15.73
C PHE A 145 3.66 -7.32 16.94
N ALA A 146 4.99 -7.19 16.82
CA ALA A 146 5.89 -7.29 17.96
C ALA A 146 5.80 -6.00 18.77
N ILE A 147 5.36 -6.13 20.01
CA ILE A 147 5.18 -5.04 20.95
C ILE A 147 6.35 -5.06 21.92
N ASP A 148 7.07 -3.94 22.00
CA ASP A 148 8.22 -3.73 22.87
C ASP A 148 7.92 -2.55 23.82
N LEU A 149 7.67 -2.87 25.08
CA LEU A 149 7.44 -1.88 26.13
C LEU A 149 8.74 -1.22 26.57
N GLU A 150 9.86 -1.93 26.52
CA GLU A 150 11.15 -1.39 26.93
C GLU A 150 11.56 -0.24 26.01
N ALA A 151 11.41 -0.42 24.69
CA ALA A 151 11.64 0.62 23.70
C ALA A 151 10.73 1.84 23.89
N LEU A 152 9.47 1.63 24.27
CA LEU A 152 8.54 2.74 24.56
C LEU A 152 8.96 3.54 25.79
N LEU A 153 9.44 2.86 26.83
CA LEU A 153 9.73 3.45 28.14
C LEU A 153 11.13 4.06 28.24
N GLN A 154 12.09 3.55 27.47
CA GLN A 154 13.45 4.11 27.38
C GLN A 154 13.61 5.16 26.28
N GLY A 155 12.68 5.22 25.33
CA GLY A 155 12.65 6.28 24.31
C GLY A 155 12.49 7.67 24.94
N PRO A 156 12.98 8.75 24.31
CA PRO A 156 12.74 10.10 24.79
C PRO A 156 11.23 10.27 24.95
N SER A 157 10.79 10.57 26.18
CA SER A 157 9.37 10.61 26.57
C SER A 157 8.63 11.67 25.77
N ASN A 158 8.25 11.36 24.54
CA ASN A 158 7.49 12.27 23.70
C ASN A 158 6.04 12.08 24.10
N ARG A 159 5.56 13.01 24.92
CA ARG A 159 4.27 12.96 25.64
C ARG A 159 3.04 12.85 24.72
N ASP A 160 3.20 12.93 23.40
CA ASP A 160 2.09 12.98 22.45
C ASP A 160 2.25 12.08 21.21
N ASP A 161 3.24 11.18 21.16
CA ASP A 161 3.70 10.65 19.86
C ASP A 161 3.41 9.18 19.60
N GLY A 162 2.13 8.82 19.66
CA GLY A 162 1.62 7.65 18.94
C GLY A 162 1.71 7.80 17.41
N SER A 163 2.16 8.96 16.90
CA SER A 163 2.31 9.28 15.48
C SER A 163 3.67 8.92 14.87
N ARG A 164 4.76 8.75 15.64
CA ARG A 164 6.10 8.51 15.08
C ARG A 164 6.28 7.15 14.43
N PHE A 165 5.62 6.11 14.92
CA PHE A 165 5.57 4.82 14.21
C PHE A 165 4.82 4.93 12.86
N PHE A 166 3.90 5.89 12.75
CA PHE A 166 3.15 6.19 11.51
C PHE A 166 3.84 7.20 10.60
N PHE A 167 4.96 7.82 10.99
CA PHE A 167 5.71 8.72 10.10
C PHE A 167 6.76 8.01 9.26
N ASP A 168 7.23 6.83 9.68
CA ASP A 168 8.18 6.02 8.90
C ASP A 168 7.52 5.03 7.93
N MET A 169 6.25 4.67 8.17
CA MET A 169 5.49 3.77 7.30
C MET A 169 5.00 4.39 5.96
N PRO A 170 4.61 5.68 5.84
CA PRO A 170 4.20 6.28 4.57
C PRO A 170 5.39 6.48 3.63
N GLN A 171 6.59 6.76 4.16
CA GLN A 171 7.75 7.05 3.33
C GLN A 171 8.23 5.83 2.54
N LYS A 172 8.15 4.62 3.10
CA LYS A 172 8.55 3.42 2.36
C LYS A 172 7.63 3.16 1.17
N TYR A 173 6.33 3.39 1.32
CA TYR A 173 5.37 3.28 0.22
C TYR A 173 5.49 4.43 -0.78
N GLU A 174 5.68 5.68 -0.33
CA GLU A 174 5.90 6.84 -1.20
C GLU A 174 7.18 6.73 -2.02
N ARG A 175 8.28 6.24 -1.43
CA ARG A 175 9.52 6.01 -2.17
C ARG A 175 9.35 4.93 -3.24
N GLN A 176 8.57 3.88 -2.93
CA GLN A 176 8.28 2.81 -3.89
C GLN A 176 7.34 3.28 -5.01
N SER A 177 6.32 4.07 -4.69
CA SER A 177 5.42 4.67 -5.69
C SER A 177 6.14 5.71 -6.55
N ASN A 178 7.01 6.53 -5.96
CA ASN A 178 7.80 7.51 -6.69
C ASN A 178 8.86 6.85 -7.58
N ALA A 179 9.47 5.75 -7.13
CA ALA A 179 10.35 4.93 -7.95
C ALA A 179 9.60 4.33 -9.14
N LEU A 180 8.40 3.77 -8.93
CA LEU A 180 7.54 3.23 -9.99
C LEU A 180 7.11 4.32 -10.98
N ASN A 181 6.64 5.48 -10.50
CA ASN A 181 6.23 6.62 -11.33
C ASN A 181 7.41 7.19 -12.14
N SER A 182 8.61 7.21 -11.55
CA SER A 182 9.82 7.63 -12.28
C SER A 182 10.21 6.63 -13.37
N GLY A 183 9.97 5.33 -13.17
CA GLY A 183 10.17 4.29 -14.17
C GLY A 183 9.20 4.42 -15.34
N ILE A 184 7.91 4.63 -15.06
CA ILE A 184 6.86 4.84 -16.06
C ILE A 184 7.16 6.10 -16.91
N ASN A 185 7.58 7.20 -16.28
CA ASN A 185 7.95 8.42 -16.99
C ASN A 185 9.19 8.27 -17.87
N ARG A 186 10.19 7.47 -17.45
CA ARG A 186 11.35 7.15 -18.31
C ARG A 186 10.93 6.32 -19.53
N ILE A 187 10.04 5.35 -19.35
CA ILE A 187 9.50 4.53 -20.43
C ILE A 187 8.70 5.41 -21.41
N ALA A 188 7.78 6.25 -20.91
CA ALA A 188 7.01 7.19 -21.73
C ALA A 188 7.91 8.18 -22.50
N LYS A 189 8.95 8.71 -21.85
CA LYS A 189 9.93 9.60 -22.49
C LYS A 189 10.77 8.87 -23.54
N SER A 190 11.16 7.62 -23.30
CA SER A 190 11.89 6.80 -24.28
C SER A 190 11.03 6.44 -25.49
N LEU A 191 9.74 6.18 -25.29
CA LEU A 191 8.78 5.93 -26.37
C LEU A 191 8.53 7.19 -27.21
N ASN A 192 8.40 8.35 -26.57
CA ASN A 192 8.30 9.63 -27.29
C ASN A 192 9.60 10.00 -28.02
N ALA A 193 10.77 9.69 -27.45
CA ALA A 193 12.05 9.88 -28.14
C ALA A 193 12.21 8.94 -29.35
N LEU A 194 11.74 7.70 -29.26
CA LEU A 194 11.69 6.75 -30.37
C LEU A 194 10.66 7.12 -31.45
N GLN A 195 9.61 7.88 -31.10
CA GLN A 195 8.68 8.45 -32.08
C GLN A 195 9.24 9.68 -32.79
N LEU A 196 10.08 10.48 -32.12
CA LEU A 196 10.71 11.68 -32.69
C LEU A 196 11.87 11.39 -33.65
N ASP A 197 12.43 10.17 -33.64
CA ASP A 197 13.50 9.75 -34.55
C ASP A 197 12.97 9.23 -35.91
N LYS A 198 11.65 9.08 -36.07
CA LYS A 198 11.03 8.85 -37.38
C LYS A 198 10.81 10.18 -38.11
N LYS A 199 11.90 10.89 -38.42
CA LYS A 199 11.84 11.98 -39.42
C LYS A 199 11.50 11.37 -40.78
N PRO A 200 10.55 11.93 -41.55
CA PRO A 200 10.27 11.46 -42.89
C PRO A 200 11.50 11.66 -43.78
N VAL A 201 11.96 10.57 -44.39
CA VAL A 201 12.99 10.62 -45.44
C VAL A 201 12.43 11.48 -46.59
N PRO A 202 13.12 12.55 -47.01
CA PRO A 202 12.63 13.36 -48.13
C PRO A 202 12.66 12.52 -49.41
N PHE A 203 11.48 12.33 -50.01
CA PHE A 203 11.28 11.66 -51.28
C PHE A 203 11.95 12.49 -52.38
N ARG A 204 13.15 12.06 -52.82
CA ARG A 204 13.94 12.74 -53.85
C ARG A 204 13.28 12.48 -55.21
N SER A 205 12.42 13.39 -55.65
CA SER A 205 11.74 13.31 -56.95
C SER A 205 12.76 13.34 -58.10
N TRP A 206 12.85 12.25 -58.84
CA TRP A 206 13.50 12.22 -60.16
C TRP A 206 12.59 12.89 -61.19
N SER A 207 12.78 14.19 -61.41
CA SER A 207 12.20 14.90 -62.55
C SER A 207 13.29 15.27 -63.56
N LYS A 208 13.38 14.40 -64.57
CA LYS A 208 13.68 14.68 -65.99
C LYS A 208 14.28 16.07 -66.31
N THR A 209 15.56 16.10 -66.66
CA THR A 209 16.14 17.11 -67.56
C THR A 209 16.77 16.41 -68.75
N PHE A 210 15.90 16.00 -69.68
CA PHE A 210 16.26 15.70 -71.06
C PHE A 210 16.26 17.04 -71.80
N ARG A 211 17.41 17.67 -72.01
CA ARG A 211 17.53 18.88 -72.86
C ARG A 211 18.36 18.54 -74.09
N ARG A 212 17.64 18.22 -75.17
CA ARG A 212 18.14 18.08 -76.54
C ARG A 212 18.63 19.43 -77.08
N SER A 213 19.61 19.32 -77.97
CA SER A 213 20.29 20.36 -78.75
C SER A 213 19.37 21.28 -79.56
N SER A 214 19.79 22.53 -79.76
CA SER A 214 19.81 23.12 -81.11
C SER A 214 20.71 24.35 -81.18
N SER A 215 21.71 24.26 -82.04
CA SER A 215 22.53 25.31 -82.62
C SER A 215 21.73 26.37 -83.40
N ARG A 216 22.08 27.65 -83.24
CA ARG A 216 21.90 28.74 -84.22
C ARG A 216 23.08 29.71 -84.07
N HIS A 217 24.11 29.59 -84.91
CA HIS A 217 24.35 30.36 -86.13
C HIS A 217 24.51 31.88 -85.89
N ARG A 218 25.78 32.31 -85.89
CA ARG A 218 26.24 33.70 -86.01
C ARG A 218 25.98 34.23 -87.43
N ARG A 219 25.72 35.52 -87.52
CA ARG A 219 26.16 36.37 -88.63
C ARG A 219 27.54 36.92 -88.29
#